data_AF-G5KFY0-F1
#
_entry.id   AF-G5KFY0-F1
#
_cell.length_a   1.000
_cell.length_b   1.000
_cell.length_c   1.000
_cell.angle_alpha   90.00
_cell.angle_beta   90.00
_cell.angle_gamma   90.00
#
_symmetry.space_group_name_H-M   'P 1'
#
loop_
_entity.id
_entity.type
_entity.pdbx_description
1 polymer ?
#
loop_
_entity_poly.entity_id
_entity_poly.type
_entity_poly.pdbx_seq_one_letter_code
_entity_poly.pdbx_strand_id
1 'polypeptide(L)'
;MTLHFAVSKDNQEPKREDFKTLSKSTKALGSALVSGYHLSFDIKAPGIGPKINTRVEEALIAASDFLAENGYQNTDEVSGQVSQTSVYQLSNRLLLTTEANFEQFSSQLLAEKNEMVNEIIGLGLVGAFVGSLIGAISIVIIGQLGFVAAISGIIMGICTVKGYELLAKKLSFKGIVISIIMMIIMTYIGHKTSFAISVANYYKVGFFRAFQSISQLIKEGYIKGNVYYAELFKVYIFTAIGAIPTIINSYRNNKMKYDARQLSDK
;
A
#
# COMPACT_ATOMS: atom_id res chain seq x y z
N MET A 1 15.49 -2.40 9.27
CA MET A 1 16.26 -1.14 9.25
C MET A 1 17.37 -1.33 8.23
N THR A 2 17.65 -0.29 7.45
CA THR A 2 18.62 -0.33 6.34
C THR A 2 19.61 0.81 6.49
N LEU A 3 20.87 0.55 6.15
CA LEU A 3 21.89 1.58 5.93
C LEU A 3 21.90 1.94 4.45
N HIS A 4 22.09 3.22 4.14
CA HIS A 4 22.09 3.74 2.78
C HIS A 4 23.39 4.48 2.50
N PHE A 5 23.99 4.21 1.36
CA PHE A 5 25.21 4.84 0.85
C PHE A 5 25.00 5.20 -0.61
N ALA A 6 25.64 6.28 -1.06
CA ALA A 6 25.75 6.61 -2.47
C ALA A 6 27.23 6.56 -2.84
N VAL A 7 27.59 5.57 -3.65
CA VAL A 7 28.99 5.25 -3.92
C VAL A 7 29.22 4.94 -5.38
N SER A 8 30.41 5.29 -5.84
CA SER A 8 30.95 4.86 -7.13
C SER A 8 32.36 4.34 -6.96
N LYS A 9 32.79 3.53 -7.94
CA LYS A 9 34.18 3.10 -8.08
C LYS A 9 34.58 3.35 -9.52
N ASP A 10 35.66 4.12 -9.71
CA ASP A 10 36.13 4.52 -11.05
C ASP A 10 35.03 5.18 -11.92
N ASN A 11 34.15 5.98 -11.30
CA ASN A 11 32.95 6.58 -11.91
C ASN A 11 31.92 5.56 -12.47
N GLN A 12 32.04 4.28 -12.10
CA GLN A 12 31.10 3.23 -12.49
C GLN A 12 30.15 2.88 -11.33
N GLU A 13 28.99 2.36 -11.71
CA GLU A 13 28.01 1.86 -10.76
C GLU A 13 28.58 0.66 -9.96
N PRO A 14 28.36 0.63 -8.64
CA PRO A 14 28.75 -0.49 -7.81
C PRO A 14 28.06 -1.78 -8.27
N LYS A 15 28.73 -2.93 -8.18
CA LYS A 15 28.12 -4.22 -8.50
C LYS A 15 27.72 -4.95 -7.23
N ARG A 16 26.52 -5.51 -7.20
CA ARG A 16 26.00 -6.28 -6.05
C ARG A 16 26.96 -7.41 -5.62
N GLU A 17 27.72 -7.96 -6.54
CA GLU A 17 28.64 -9.07 -6.29
C GLU A 17 29.77 -8.69 -5.34
N ASP A 18 30.24 -7.45 -5.41
CA ASP A 18 31.36 -6.95 -4.61
C ASP A 18 31.02 -6.93 -3.11
N PHE A 19 29.74 -6.78 -2.76
CA PHE A 19 29.28 -6.70 -1.38
C PHE A 19 28.83 -8.03 -0.78
N LYS A 20 28.76 -9.11 -1.58
CA LYS A 20 28.36 -10.44 -1.06
C LYS A 20 29.33 -10.94 0.02
N THR A 21 30.61 -10.60 -0.10
CA THR A 21 31.66 -11.00 0.86
C THR A 21 31.47 -10.29 2.18
N LEU A 22 31.23 -8.97 2.15
CA LEU A 22 30.95 -8.15 3.33
C LEU A 22 29.68 -8.61 4.08
N SER A 23 28.60 -8.90 3.35
CA SER A 23 27.35 -9.43 3.92
C SER A 23 27.50 -10.79 4.60
N LYS A 24 28.54 -11.56 4.24
CA LYS A 24 28.85 -12.87 4.84
C LYS A 24 29.80 -12.77 6.03
N SER A 25 30.80 -11.87 5.97
CA SER A 25 31.80 -11.69 7.03
C SER A 25 31.25 -10.92 8.22
N THR A 26 30.36 -9.96 8.01
CA THR A 26 29.85 -9.07 9.06
C THR A 26 28.52 -9.56 9.61
N LYS A 27 28.50 -10.01 10.87
CA LYS A 27 27.27 -10.52 11.55
C LYS A 27 26.16 -9.46 11.68
N ALA A 28 26.52 -8.18 11.70
CA ALA A 28 25.56 -7.07 11.79
C ALA A 28 24.92 -6.71 10.43
N LEU A 29 25.51 -7.12 9.31
CA LEU A 29 25.03 -6.81 7.96
C LEU A 29 24.24 -7.97 7.36
N GLY A 30 23.15 -7.61 6.69
CA GLY A 30 22.28 -8.48 5.91
C GLY A 30 22.56 -8.37 4.43
N SER A 31 21.52 -8.51 3.62
CA SER A 31 21.68 -8.51 2.17
C SER A 31 22.01 -7.10 1.66
N ALA A 32 22.88 -7.04 0.64
CA ALA A 32 23.14 -5.82 -0.10
C ALA A 32 22.17 -5.72 -1.28
N LEU A 33 21.61 -4.53 -1.47
CA LEU A 33 20.82 -4.14 -2.63
C LEU A 33 21.50 -2.95 -3.31
N VAL A 34 21.62 -3.03 -4.63
CA VAL A 34 22.24 -1.99 -5.45
C VAL A 34 21.26 -1.56 -6.53
N SER A 35 21.11 -0.26 -6.70
CA SER A 35 20.26 0.36 -7.73
C SER A 35 20.93 1.64 -8.23
N GLY A 36 21.63 1.59 -9.35
CA GLY A 36 22.50 2.68 -9.80
C GLY A 36 23.64 2.91 -8.81
N TYR A 37 23.90 4.17 -8.45
CA TYR A 37 24.87 4.56 -7.42
C TYR A 37 24.38 4.36 -5.97
N HIS A 38 23.12 3.97 -5.77
CA HIS A 38 22.55 3.71 -4.45
C HIS A 38 22.87 2.29 -3.98
N LEU A 39 23.53 2.19 -2.83
CA LEU A 39 23.83 0.97 -2.12
C LEU A 39 23.08 0.96 -0.79
N SER A 40 22.36 -0.13 -0.50
CA SER A 40 21.73 -0.31 0.81
C SER A 40 22.04 -1.67 1.40
N PHE A 41 22.21 -1.69 2.72
CA PHE A 41 22.40 -2.92 3.49
C PHE A 41 21.28 -3.09 4.51
N ASP A 42 20.71 -4.29 4.56
CA ASP A 42 19.87 -4.67 5.70
C ASP A 42 20.72 -4.75 6.98
N ILE A 43 20.19 -4.30 8.11
CA ILE A 43 20.83 -4.50 9.41
C ILE A 43 20.23 -5.75 10.07
N LYS A 44 21.05 -6.75 10.35
CA LYS A 44 20.65 -7.96 11.09
C LYS A 44 20.63 -7.66 12.59
N ALA A 45 19.47 -7.26 13.10
CA ALA A 45 19.25 -7.04 14.52
C ALA A 45 18.09 -7.91 15.06
N PRO A 46 18.19 -8.46 16.28
CA PRO A 46 17.16 -9.34 16.86
C PRO A 46 15.88 -8.61 17.34
N GLY A 47 15.63 -7.38 16.89
CA GLY A 47 14.46 -6.57 17.23
C GLY A 47 14.81 -5.12 17.61
N ILE A 48 13.79 -4.34 18.00
CA ILE A 48 13.96 -2.98 18.54
C ILE A 48 14.26 -3.11 20.05
N GLY A 49 15.53 -3.14 20.41
CA GLY A 49 15.99 -3.25 21.79
C GLY A 49 17.23 -2.41 22.05
N PRO A 50 17.73 -2.33 23.30
CA PRO A 50 18.82 -1.42 23.69
C PRO A 50 20.14 -1.66 22.94
N LYS A 51 20.32 -2.83 22.32
CA LYS A 51 21.51 -3.18 21.52
C LYS A 51 21.44 -2.74 20.06
N ILE A 52 20.34 -2.08 19.63
CA ILE A 52 20.16 -1.68 18.23
C ILE A 52 21.20 -0.64 17.80
N ASN A 53 21.50 0.33 18.65
CA ASN A 53 22.47 1.39 18.34
C ASN A 53 23.87 0.80 18.11
N THR A 54 24.32 -0.11 18.98
CA THR A 54 25.59 -0.83 18.81
C THR A 54 25.63 -1.61 17.51
N ARG A 55 24.52 -2.25 17.12
CA ARG A 55 24.45 -2.99 15.85
C ARG A 55 24.44 -2.10 14.62
N VAL A 56 23.82 -0.93 14.72
CA VAL A 56 23.86 0.09 13.66
C VAL A 56 25.28 0.62 13.51
N GLU A 57 25.96 0.92 14.62
CA GLU A 57 27.33 1.41 14.64
C GLU A 57 28.31 0.36 14.07
N GLU A 58 28.24 -0.90 14.54
CA GLU A 58 29.02 -2.02 13.99
C GLU A 58 28.82 -2.19 12.48
N ALA A 59 27.56 -2.10 12.01
CA ALA A 59 27.23 -2.22 10.60
C ALA A 59 27.72 -1.03 9.78
N LEU A 60 27.64 0.19 10.32
CA LEU A 60 28.07 1.43 9.68
C LEU A 60 29.59 1.46 9.51
N ILE A 61 30.33 1.12 10.57
CA ILE A 61 31.80 1.07 10.55
C ILE A 61 32.26 0.02 9.55
N ALA A 62 31.76 -1.22 9.66
CA ALA A 62 32.16 -2.30 8.76
C ALA A 62 31.86 -2.01 7.28
N ALA A 63 30.74 -1.36 6.99
CA ALA A 63 30.41 -0.96 5.63
C ALA A 63 31.31 0.18 5.13
N SER A 64 31.56 1.20 5.96
CA SER A 64 32.41 2.34 5.61
C SER A 64 33.86 1.92 5.36
N ASP A 65 34.42 1.08 6.24
CA ASP A 65 35.79 0.57 6.12
C ASP A 65 35.95 -0.26 4.84
N PHE A 66 35.01 -1.17 4.57
CA PHE A 66 35.02 -1.97 3.36
C PHE A 66 34.96 -1.11 2.09
N LEU A 67 34.11 -0.10 2.07
CA LEU A 67 33.99 0.83 0.94
C LEU A 67 35.33 1.55 0.71
N ALA A 68 35.94 2.10 1.77
CA ALA A 68 37.22 2.78 1.69
C ALA A 68 38.35 1.86 1.21
N GLU A 69 38.48 0.65 1.78
CA GLU A 69 39.51 -0.32 1.42
C GLU A 69 39.39 -0.82 -0.02
N ASN A 70 38.17 -0.87 -0.56
CA ASN A 70 37.90 -1.36 -1.92
C ASN A 70 37.85 -0.24 -2.97
N GLY A 71 38.18 1.00 -2.61
CA GLY A 71 38.29 2.15 -3.51
C GLY A 71 36.97 2.79 -3.89
N TYR A 72 35.90 2.55 -3.12
CA TYR A 72 34.62 3.24 -3.30
C TYR A 72 34.68 4.64 -2.71
N GLN A 73 34.14 5.61 -3.45
CA GLN A 73 34.09 7.01 -3.03
C GLN A 73 32.63 7.47 -2.88
N ASN A 74 32.40 8.40 -1.95
CA ASN A 74 31.09 9.02 -1.79
C ASN A 74 30.73 9.83 -3.04
N THR A 75 29.56 9.57 -3.60
CA THR A 75 29.10 10.21 -4.84
C THR A 75 27.66 10.66 -4.73
N ASP A 76 27.32 11.65 -5.54
CA ASP A 76 25.94 12.06 -5.74
C ASP A 76 25.14 10.91 -6.38
N GLU A 77 24.06 10.49 -5.72
CA GLU A 77 23.24 9.35 -6.14
C GLU A 77 22.61 9.53 -7.52
N VAL A 78 22.44 10.77 -7.98
CA VAL A 78 21.79 11.10 -9.26
C VAL A 78 22.80 11.21 -10.39
N SER A 79 23.85 12.01 -10.19
CA SER A 79 24.84 12.36 -11.22
C SER A 79 26.03 11.41 -11.25
N GLY A 80 26.24 10.61 -10.20
CA GLY A 80 27.39 9.71 -10.07
C GLY A 80 28.72 10.42 -9.83
N GLN A 81 28.71 11.75 -9.71
CA GLN A 81 29.90 12.57 -9.51
C GLN A 81 30.34 12.53 -8.05
N VAL A 82 31.66 12.41 -7.82
CA VAL A 82 32.25 12.52 -6.48
C VAL A 82 32.03 13.94 -5.97
N SER A 83 31.25 14.06 -4.90
CA SER A 83 30.85 15.36 -4.34
C SER A 83 30.44 15.21 -2.88
N GLN A 84 30.36 16.35 -2.17
CA GLN A 84 29.83 16.38 -0.82
C GLN A 84 28.30 16.28 -0.88
N THR A 85 27.77 15.12 -0.51
CA THR A 85 26.33 14.85 -0.50
C THR A 85 25.75 15.01 0.90
N SER A 86 24.49 15.44 0.97
CA SER A 86 23.69 15.43 2.19
C SER A 86 22.51 14.47 2.05
N VAL A 87 21.90 14.10 3.18
CA VAL A 87 20.70 13.25 3.18
C VAL A 87 19.46 14.11 2.98
N TYR A 88 18.76 13.88 1.88
CA TYR A 88 17.48 14.50 1.59
C TYR A 88 16.37 13.47 1.60
N GLN A 89 15.22 13.82 2.16
CA GLN A 89 14.01 13.02 2.02
C GLN A 89 13.21 13.56 0.82
N LEU A 90 12.96 12.70 -0.15
CA LEU A 90 12.12 12.97 -1.30
C LEU A 90 10.97 11.96 -1.33
N SER A 91 9.77 12.41 -0.99
CA SER A 91 8.61 11.55 -0.74
C SER A 91 8.85 10.48 0.33
N ASN A 92 8.98 9.21 -0.07
CA ASN A 92 9.22 8.06 0.81
C ASN A 92 10.61 7.44 0.59
N ARG A 93 11.50 8.13 -0.11
CA ARG A 93 12.87 7.70 -0.38
C ARG A 93 13.86 8.69 0.23
N LEU A 94 14.93 8.16 0.78
CA LEU A 94 16.12 8.93 1.15
C LEU A 94 17.03 9.01 -0.08
N LEU A 95 17.46 10.21 -0.40
CA LEU A 95 18.33 10.52 -1.52
C LEU A 95 19.62 11.14 -0.98
N LEU A 96 20.75 10.55 -1.32
CA LEU A 96 22.08 11.07 -0.96
C LEU A 96 22.59 11.89 -2.15
N THR A 97 22.34 13.20 -2.13
CA THR A 97 22.59 14.05 -3.29
C THR A 97 23.17 15.40 -2.87
N THR A 98 23.57 16.21 -3.84
CA THR A 98 23.98 17.60 -3.67
C THR A 98 22.76 18.53 -3.56
N GLU A 99 22.95 19.70 -2.97
CA GLU A 99 21.90 20.73 -2.85
C GLU A 99 21.35 21.14 -4.21
N ALA A 100 22.21 21.34 -5.21
CA ALA A 100 21.80 21.71 -6.57
C ALA A 100 20.88 20.66 -7.21
N ASN A 101 21.22 19.37 -7.09
CA ASN A 101 20.36 18.30 -7.60
C ASN A 101 19.06 18.21 -6.79
N PHE A 102 19.12 18.37 -5.46
CA PHE A 102 17.91 18.42 -4.63
C PHE A 102 16.96 19.58 -4.99
N GLU A 103 17.47 20.77 -5.26
CA GLU A 103 16.67 21.91 -5.72
C GLU A 103 16.00 21.62 -7.07
N GLN A 104 16.71 20.97 -7.99
CA GLN A 104 16.14 20.54 -9.27
C GLN A 104 15.03 19.49 -9.10
N PHE A 105 15.21 18.48 -8.24
CA PHE A 105 14.17 17.47 -8.00
C PHE A 105 13.00 18.01 -7.19
N SER A 106 13.25 18.86 -6.19
CA SER A 106 12.22 19.47 -5.38
C SER A 106 11.39 20.45 -6.22
N SER A 107 12.00 21.25 -7.09
CA SER A 107 11.27 22.12 -8.03
C SER A 107 10.45 21.34 -9.05
N GLN A 108 10.95 20.21 -9.58
CA GLN A 108 10.16 19.30 -10.43
C GLN A 108 8.97 18.69 -9.68
N LEU A 109 9.16 18.24 -8.43
CA LEU A 109 8.07 17.72 -7.60
C LEU A 109 7.06 18.81 -7.21
N LEU A 110 7.52 20.03 -6.96
CA LEU A 110 6.66 21.18 -6.71
C LEU A 110 5.90 21.58 -7.98
N ALA A 111 6.50 21.46 -9.16
CA ALA A 111 5.83 21.64 -10.44
C ALA A 111 4.75 20.56 -10.65
N GLU A 112 5.06 19.27 -10.41
CA GLU A 112 4.09 18.17 -10.46
C GLU A 112 2.98 18.33 -9.40
N LYS A 113 3.30 18.88 -8.23
CA LYS A 113 2.33 19.24 -7.18
C LYS A 113 1.41 20.37 -7.63
N ASN A 114 1.97 21.39 -8.28
CA ASN A 114 1.26 22.57 -8.77
C ASN A 114 0.38 22.23 -9.99
N GLU A 115 0.81 21.26 -10.80
CA GLU A 115 -0.05 20.50 -11.72
C GLU A 115 -0.94 19.53 -10.93
N MET A 116 -1.65 20.04 -9.92
CA MET A 116 -2.55 19.27 -9.08
C MET A 116 -3.38 18.35 -9.96
N VAL A 117 -3.12 17.05 -9.85
CA VAL A 117 -3.99 16.03 -10.41
C VAL A 117 -5.32 16.16 -9.67
N ASN A 118 -6.19 16.99 -10.23
CA ASN A 118 -7.49 17.29 -9.68
C ASN A 118 -8.25 15.97 -9.58
N GLU A 119 -8.89 15.76 -8.43
CA GLU A 119 -9.72 14.58 -8.23
C GLU A 119 -10.85 14.60 -9.27
N ILE A 120 -10.85 13.61 -10.17
CA ILE A 120 -11.89 13.50 -11.19
C ILE A 120 -13.03 12.68 -10.57
N ILE A 121 -13.86 13.33 -9.77
CA ILE A 121 -14.92 12.68 -8.98
C ILE A 121 -15.82 11.79 -9.84
N GLY A 122 -16.15 12.21 -11.07
CA GLY A 122 -16.97 11.43 -12.00
C GLY A 122 -16.34 10.09 -12.38
N LEU A 123 -15.04 10.07 -12.69
CA LEU A 123 -14.30 8.84 -12.96
C LEU A 123 -14.13 8.00 -11.68
N GLY A 124 -13.92 8.66 -10.54
CA GLY A 124 -13.92 8.01 -9.23
C GLY A 124 -15.21 7.25 -8.93
N LEU A 125 -16.37 7.85 -9.22
CA LEU A 125 -17.67 7.19 -9.03
C LEU A 125 -17.79 5.93 -9.88
N VAL A 126 -17.40 6.00 -11.16
CA VAL A 126 -17.36 4.83 -12.05
C VAL A 126 -16.41 3.76 -11.50
N GLY A 127 -15.26 4.18 -10.97
CA GLY A 127 -14.27 3.28 -10.38
C GLY A 127 -14.76 2.60 -9.11
N ALA A 128 -15.41 3.34 -8.21
CA ALA A 128 -16.08 2.78 -7.03
C ALA A 128 -17.20 1.83 -7.44
N PHE A 129 -17.97 2.15 -8.47
CA PHE A 129 -19.04 1.28 -8.97
C PHE A 129 -18.50 -0.04 -9.52
N VAL A 130 -17.50 0.01 -10.41
CA VAL A 130 -16.86 -1.20 -10.96
C VAL A 130 -16.16 -2.01 -9.86
N GLY A 131 -15.44 -1.34 -8.97
CA GLY A 131 -14.79 -1.97 -7.82
C GLY A 131 -15.80 -2.66 -6.91
N SER A 132 -16.87 -1.98 -6.51
CA SER A 132 -17.93 -2.53 -5.67
C SER A 132 -18.71 -3.66 -6.35
N LEU A 133 -18.83 -3.67 -7.68
CA LEU A 133 -19.41 -4.78 -8.43
C LEU A 133 -18.55 -6.04 -8.33
N ILE A 134 -17.23 -5.91 -8.47
CA ILE A 134 -16.28 -7.01 -8.28
C ILE A 134 -16.37 -7.55 -6.84
N GLY A 135 -16.46 -6.66 -5.86
CA GLY A 135 -16.65 -7.03 -4.47
C GLY A 135 -17.97 -7.74 -4.20
N ALA A 136 -19.07 -7.27 -4.79
CA ALA A 136 -20.38 -7.90 -4.67
C ALA A 136 -20.41 -9.30 -5.29
N ILE A 137 -19.76 -9.50 -6.46
CA ILE A 137 -19.59 -10.82 -7.07
C ILE A 137 -18.80 -11.74 -6.12
N SER A 138 -17.75 -11.23 -5.49
CA SER A 138 -16.96 -11.97 -4.51
C SER A 138 -17.79 -12.41 -3.29
N ILE A 139 -18.71 -11.55 -2.81
CA ILE A 139 -19.69 -11.90 -1.76
C ILE A 139 -20.59 -13.06 -2.20
N VAL A 140 -21.08 -13.04 -3.43
CA VAL A 140 -21.94 -14.11 -3.96
C VAL A 140 -21.17 -15.42 -4.06
N ILE A 141 -20.00 -15.44 -4.71
CA ILE A 141 -19.21 -16.66 -4.90
C ILE A 141 -18.81 -17.27 -3.55
N ILE A 142 -18.26 -16.46 -2.64
CA ILE A 142 -17.82 -16.93 -1.31
C ILE A 142 -19.01 -17.39 -0.48
N GLY A 143 -20.15 -16.70 -0.56
CA GLY A 143 -21.37 -17.08 0.14
C GLY A 143 -21.96 -18.41 -0.35
N GLN A 144 -21.86 -18.72 -1.63
CA GLN A 144 -22.30 -20.02 -2.18
C GLN A 144 -21.38 -21.17 -1.76
N LEU A 145 -20.11 -20.90 -1.48
CA LEU A 145 -19.15 -21.89 -1.01
C LEU A 145 -19.26 -22.16 0.51
N GLY A 146 -20.15 -21.47 1.22
CA GLY A 146 -20.30 -21.61 2.67
C GLY A 146 -19.10 -21.08 3.48
N PHE A 147 -18.18 -20.34 2.85
CA PHE A 147 -17.03 -19.75 3.51
C PHE A 147 -17.44 -18.53 4.36
N VAL A 148 -16.64 -18.26 5.39
CA VAL A 148 -16.86 -17.16 6.33
C VAL A 148 -17.03 -15.84 5.57
N ALA A 149 -18.16 -15.16 5.80
CA ALA A 149 -18.52 -13.82 5.32
C ALA A 149 -17.43 -12.75 5.45
N ALA A 150 -16.37 -13.05 6.20
CA ALA A 150 -15.23 -12.21 6.47
C ALA A 150 -14.38 -11.86 5.25
N ILE A 151 -14.04 -12.86 4.43
CA ILE A 151 -13.07 -12.65 3.34
C ILE A 151 -13.69 -11.79 2.24
N SER A 152 -14.96 -12.03 1.92
CA SER A 152 -15.68 -11.27 0.89
C SER A 152 -15.88 -9.81 1.27
N GLY A 153 -16.13 -9.51 2.54
CA GLY A 153 -16.19 -8.14 3.06
C GLY A 153 -14.86 -7.41 2.86
N ILE A 154 -13.73 -8.01 3.24
CA ILE A 154 -12.42 -7.37 3.07
C ILE A 154 -12.14 -7.05 1.59
N ILE A 155 -12.41 -7.99 0.68
CA ILE A 155 -12.26 -7.78 -0.76
C ILE A 155 -13.12 -6.59 -1.20
N MET A 156 -14.40 -6.56 -0.82
CA MET A 156 -15.34 -5.47 -1.11
C MET A 156 -14.81 -4.10 -0.69
N GLY A 157 -14.25 -4.00 0.52
CA GLY A 157 -13.69 -2.77 1.05
C GLY A 157 -12.49 -2.28 0.25
N ILE A 158 -11.54 -3.19 -0.05
CA ILE A 158 -10.33 -2.86 -0.78
C ILE A 158 -10.65 -2.47 -2.23
N CYS A 159 -11.44 -3.27 -2.95
CA CYS A 159 -11.70 -3.06 -4.37
C CYS A 159 -12.54 -1.80 -4.63
N THR A 160 -13.47 -1.45 -3.74
CA THR A 160 -14.27 -0.21 -3.90
C THR A 160 -13.40 1.03 -3.72
N VAL A 161 -12.60 1.09 -2.66
CA VAL A 161 -11.74 2.24 -2.37
C VAL A 161 -10.62 2.36 -3.41
N LYS A 162 -9.97 1.25 -3.76
CA LYS A 162 -8.93 1.24 -4.81
C LYS A 162 -9.48 1.54 -6.19
N GLY A 163 -10.68 1.04 -6.50
CA GLY A 163 -11.38 1.37 -7.75
C GLY A 163 -11.64 2.87 -7.86
N TYR A 164 -12.13 3.51 -6.80
CA TYR A 164 -12.29 4.96 -6.74
C TYR A 164 -10.95 5.67 -6.94
N GLU A 165 -9.96 5.35 -6.12
CA GLU A 165 -8.65 6.02 -6.11
C GLU A 165 -7.95 5.94 -7.48
N LEU A 166 -8.01 4.78 -8.15
CA LEU A 166 -7.36 4.55 -9.43
C LEU A 166 -7.92 5.45 -10.53
N LEU A 167 -9.25 5.61 -10.60
CA LEU A 167 -9.89 6.40 -11.65
C LEU A 167 -10.04 7.87 -11.29
N ALA A 168 -10.21 8.19 -10.00
CA ALA A 168 -10.25 9.57 -9.52
C ALA A 168 -8.86 10.21 -9.46
N LYS A 169 -7.79 9.39 -9.53
CA LYS A 169 -6.37 9.73 -9.35
C LYS A 169 -6.00 10.26 -7.95
N LYS A 170 -6.99 10.55 -7.12
CA LYS A 170 -6.86 11.04 -5.75
C LYS A 170 -8.07 10.56 -4.96
N LEU A 171 -7.87 10.30 -3.67
CA LEU A 171 -8.94 9.96 -2.74
C LEU A 171 -9.10 11.12 -1.75
N SER A 172 -10.02 12.04 -2.01
CA SER A 172 -10.36 13.10 -1.05
C SER A 172 -11.39 12.63 -0.03
N PHE A 173 -11.68 13.47 0.97
CA PHE A 173 -12.78 13.23 1.89
C PHE A 173 -14.12 13.02 1.18
N LYS A 174 -14.38 13.73 0.07
CA LYS A 174 -15.59 13.53 -0.74
C LYS A 174 -15.59 12.15 -1.38
N GLY A 175 -14.46 11.71 -1.93
CA GLY A 175 -14.29 10.38 -2.51
C GLY A 175 -14.48 9.23 -1.50
N ILE A 176 -14.02 9.42 -0.26
CA ILE A 176 -14.24 8.49 0.84
C ILE A 176 -15.73 8.33 1.14
N VAL A 177 -16.45 9.45 1.27
CA VAL A 177 -17.91 9.42 1.55
C VAL A 177 -18.66 8.69 0.42
N ILE A 178 -18.36 8.99 -0.83
CA ILE A 178 -18.96 8.32 -2.01
C ILE A 178 -18.67 6.81 -1.97
N SER A 179 -17.42 6.42 -1.70
CA SER A 179 -17.01 5.01 -1.63
C SER A 179 -17.72 4.26 -0.50
N ILE A 180 -17.92 4.89 0.66
CA ILE A 180 -18.67 4.31 1.79
C ILE A 180 -20.13 4.08 1.43
N ILE A 181 -20.79 5.06 0.82
CA ILE A 181 -22.19 4.91 0.39
C ILE A 181 -22.32 3.76 -0.61
N MET A 182 -21.42 3.69 -1.59
CA MET A 182 -21.39 2.61 -2.58
C MET A 182 -21.16 1.25 -1.94
N MET A 183 -20.22 1.15 -0.99
CA MET A 183 -19.97 -0.09 -0.23
C MET A 183 -21.23 -0.54 0.51
N ILE A 184 -21.94 0.36 1.18
CA ILE A 184 -23.14 0.02 1.94
C ILE A 184 -24.22 -0.56 1.02
N ILE A 185 -24.51 0.15 -0.08
CA ILE A 185 -25.54 -0.26 -1.05
C ILE A 185 -25.19 -1.61 -1.68
N MET A 186 -23.97 -1.75 -2.22
CA MET A 186 -23.58 -2.94 -2.95
C MET A 186 -23.33 -4.16 -2.05
N THR A 187 -22.89 -3.96 -0.80
CA THR A 187 -22.78 -5.05 0.17
C THR A 187 -24.15 -5.63 0.50
N TYR A 188 -25.17 -4.77 0.71
CA TYR A 188 -26.54 -5.23 0.91
C TYR A 188 -27.07 -6.01 -0.28
N ILE A 189 -26.86 -5.50 -1.50
CA ILE A 189 -27.30 -6.16 -2.74
C ILE A 189 -26.58 -7.50 -2.91
N GLY A 190 -25.26 -7.56 -2.71
CA GLY A 190 -24.47 -8.78 -2.81
C GLY A 190 -24.90 -9.85 -1.81
N HIS A 191 -25.11 -9.47 -0.55
CA HIS A 191 -25.59 -10.37 0.50
C HIS A 191 -27.00 -10.89 0.20
N LYS A 192 -27.93 -10.00 -0.17
CA LYS A 192 -29.29 -10.36 -0.55
C LYS A 192 -29.30 -11.29 -1.75
N THR A 193 -28.44 -11.04 -2.75
CA THR A 193 -28.27 -11.88 -3.95
C THR A 193 -27.77 -13.27 -3.58
N SER A 194 -26.78 -13.36 -2.69
CA SER A 194 -26.25 -14.63 -2.20
C SER A 194 -27.34 -15.48 -1.53
N PHE A 195 -28.11 -14.88 -0.62
CA PHE A 195 -29.26 -15.55 0.00
C PHE A 195 -30.34 -15.93 -1.01
N ALA A 196 -30.63 -15.07 -1.99
CA ALA A 196 -31.61 -15.34 -3.03
C ALA A 196 -31.23 -16.55 -3.89
N ILE A 197 -29.94 -16.71 -4.22
CA ILE A 197 -29.44 -17.88 -4.95
C ILE A 197 -29.63 -19.14 -4.09
N SER A 198 -29.31 -19.08 -2.80
CA SER A 198 -29.52 -20.22 -1.89
C SER A 198 -30.99 -20.62 -1.78
N VAL A 199 -31.91 -19.65 -1.70
CA VAL A 199 -33.37 -19.87 -1.69
C VAL A 199 -33.85 -20.42 -3.04
N ALA A 200 -33.39 -19.85 -4.16
CA ALA A 200 -33.75 -20.30 -5.50
C ALA A 200 -33.35 -21.77 -5.72
N ASN A 201 -32.15 -22.14 -5.29
CA ASN A 201 -31.65 -23.51 -5.37
C ASN A 201 -32.43 -24.47 -4.46
N TYR A 202 -32.77 -24.05 -3.24
CA TYR A 202 -33.50 -24.89 -2.28
C TYR A 202 -34.96 -25.14 -2.70
N TYR A 203 -35.69 -24.09 -3.07
CA TYR A 203 -37.10 -24.19 -3.47
C TYR A 203 -37.30 -24.46 -4.96
N LYS A 204 -36.21 -24.58 -5.74
CA LYS A 204 -36.22 -24.74 -7.20
C LYS A 204 -37.09 -23.70 -7.92
N VAL A 205 -37.05 -22.45 -7.44
CA VAL A 205 -37.75 -21.31 -8.03
C VAL A 205 -36.79 -20.41 -8.80
N GLY A 206 -37.29 -19.59 -9.72
CA GLY A 206 -36.46 -18.63 -10.44
C GLY A 206 -35.78 -17.61 -9.52
N PHE A 207 -34.52 -17.27 -9.81
CA PHE A 207 -33.70 -16.32 -9.03
C PHE A 207 -34.43 -15.01 -8.72
N PHE A 208 -35.08 -14.42 -9.72
CA PHE A 208 -35.77 -13.13 -9.55
C PHE A 208 -36.93 -13.21 -8.56
N ARG A 209 -37.69 -14.32 -8.57
CA ARG A 209 -38.73 -14.57 -7.58
C ARG A 209 -38.13 -14.73 -6.19
N ALA A 210 -37.09 -15.56 -6.04
CA ALA A 210 -36.41 -15.73 -4.76
C ALA A 210 -35.86 -14.40 -4.22
N PHE A 211 -35.25 -13.58 -5.08
CA PHE A 211 -34.67 -12.28 -4.72
C PHE A 211 -35.71 -11.28 -4.21
N GLN A 212 -36.88 -11.22 -4.85
CA GLN A 212 -38.00 -10.38 -4.38
C GLN A 212 -38.60 -10.93 -3.08
N SER A 213 -38.69 -12.25 -2.95
CA SER A 213 -39.30 -12.93 -1.81
C SER A 213 -38.44 -12.93 -0.54
N ILE A 214 -37.13 -12.61 -0.60
CA ILE A 214 -36.25 -12.61 0.60
C ILE A 214 -36.87 -11.84 1.78
N SER A 215 -37.36 -10.63 1.54
CA SER A 215 -37.94 -9.80 2.61
C SER A 215 -39.22 -10.39 3.19
N GLN A 216 -40.02 -11.09 2.36
CA GLN A 216 -41.24 -11.76 2.78
C GLN A 216 -40.92 -13.04 3.56
N LEU A 217 -39.98 -13.85 3.07
CA LEU A 217 -39.49 -15.08 3.71
C LEU A 217 -38.88 -14.83 5.10
N ILE A 218 -38.25 -13.66 5.30
CA ILE A 218 -37.77 -13.24 6.62
C ILE A 218 -38.94 -12.90 7.56
N LYS A 219 -39.98 -12.21 7.06
CA LYS A 219 -41.17 -11.84 7.86
C LYS A 219 -42.01 -13.06 8.27
N GLU A 220 -42.15 -14.01 7.36
CA GLU A 220 -42.91 -15.25 7.56
C GLU A 220 -42.15 -16.29 8.41
N GLY A 221 -40.88 -16.02 8.75
CA GLY A 221 -40.08 -16.88 9.62
C GLY A 221 -39.40 -18.07 8.95
N TYR A 222 -39.61 -18.27 7.64
CA TYR A 222 -38.90 -19.29 6.85
C TYR A 222 -37.39 -19.06 6.81
N ILE A 223 -36.97 -17.79 6.82
CA ILE A 223 -35.57 -17.39 7.05
C ILE A 223 -35.48 -16.80 8.45
N LYS A 224 -34.63 -17.37 9.31
CA LYS A 224 -34.34 -16.81 10.63
C LYS A 224 -33.74 -15.42 10.47
N GLY A 225 -34.54 -14.37 10.68
CA GLY A 225 -34.13 -12.97 10.51
C GLY A 225 -32.85 -12.65 11.28
N ASN A 226 -32.71 -13.15 12.51
CA ASN A 226 -31.49 -12.96 13.32
C ASN A 226 -30.23 -13.48 12.61
N VAL A 227 -30.29 -14.63 11.93
CA VAL A 227 -29.14 -15.19 11.20
C VAL A 227 -28.84 -14.34 9.98
N TYR A 228 -29.87 -13.93 9.23
CA TYR A 228 -29.71 -13.09 8.05
C TYR A 228 -29.03 -11.75 8.37
N TYR A 229 -29.52 -11.05 9.41
CA TYR A 229 -28.98 -9.77 9.82
C TYR A 229 -27.63 -9.89 10.53
N ALA A 230 -27.38 -10.98 11.28
CA ALA A 230 -26.08 -11.24 11.87
C ALA A 230 -24.99 -11.46 10.81
N GLU A 231 -25.29 -12.23 9.75
CA GLU A 231 -24.35 -12.43 8.64
C GLU A 231 -24.15 -11.15 7.84
N LEU A 232 -25.22 -10.39 7.57
CA LEU A 232 -25.10 -9.08 6.92
C LEU A 232 -24.22 -8.12 7.74
N PHE A 233 -24.42 -8.08 9.06
CA PHE A 233 -23.64 -7.26 9.97
C PHE A 233 -22.16 -7.66 9.98
N LYS A 234 -21.86 -8.96 9.94
CA LYS A 234 -20.48 -9.46 9.80
C LYS A 234 -19.86 -8.96 8.50
N VAL A 235 -20.53 -9.11 7.35
CA VAL A 235 -19.99 -8.64 6.06
C VAL A 235 -19.65 -7.14 6.15
N TYR A 236 -20.52 -6.32 6.76
CA TYR A 236 -20.23 -4.90 6.95
C TYR A 236 -19.00 -4.63 7.81
N ILE A 237 -18.85 -5.33 8.94
CA ILE A 237 -17.65 -5.19 9.79
C ILE A 237 -16.40 -5.52 8.99
N PHE A 238 -16.41 -6.61 8.24
CA PHE A 238 -15.24 -7.03 7.46
C PHE A 238 -14.97 -6.12 6.26
N THR A 239 -16.01 -5.56 5.64
CA THR A 239 -15.87 -4.49 4.64
C THR A 239 -15.20 -3.26 5.23
N ALA A 240 -15.58 -2.85 6.45
CA ALA A 240 -14.91 -1.76 7.15
C ALA A 240 -13.43 -2.10 7.44
N ILE A 241 -13.14 -3.32 7.90
CA ILE A 241 -11.77 -3.80 8.15
C ILE A 241 -10.92 -3.75 6.87
N GLY A 242 -11.47 -4.10 5.69
CA GLY A 242 -10.75 -3.98 4.42
C GLY A 242 -10.59 -2.53 3.93
N ALA A 243 -11.61 -1.69 4.16
CA ALA A 243 -11.62 -0.31 3.69
C ALA A 243 -10.68 0.61 4.50
N ILE A 244 -10.68 0.51 5.83
CA ILE A 244 -9.91 1.39 6.74
C ILE A 244 -8.41 1.45 6.38
N PRO A 245 -7.65 0.34 6.31
CA PRO A 245 -6.22 0.39 5.99
C PRO A 245 -5.98 0.94 4.58
N THR A 246 -6.89 0.65 3.65
CA THR A 246 -6.83 1.13 2.26
C THR A 246 -6.98 2.65 2.20
N ILE A 247 -7.96 3.21 2.93
CA ILE A 247 -8.21 4.64 3.05
C ILE A 247 -7.02 5.34 3.71
N ILE A 248 -6.51 4.80 4.83
CA ILE A 248 -5.35 5.37 5.54
C ILE A 248 -4.11 5.39 4.64
N ASN A 249 -3.84 4.28 3.94
CA ASN A 249 -2.69 4.17 3.07
C ASN A 249 -2.79 5.13 1.87
N SER A 250 -3.98 5.26 1.28
CA SER A 250 -4.25 6.23 0.21
C SER A 250 -4.04 7.67 0.69
N TYR A 251 -4.58 8.02 1.87
CA TYR A 251 -4.42 9.35 2.46
C TYR A 251 -2.95 9.67 2.75
N ARG A 252 -2.20 8.72 3.32
CA ARG A 252 -0.76 8.87 3.58
C ARG A 252 0.02 9.04 2.29
N ASN A 253 -0.23 8.23 1.27
CA ASN A 253 0.47 8.32 -0.01
C ASN A 253 0.22 9.67 -0.70
N ASN A 254 -1.01 10.19 -0.64
CA ASN A 254 -1.35 11.50 -1.18
C ASN A 254 -0.65 12.66 -0.47
N LYS A 255 -0.39 12.54 0.84
CA LYS A 255 0.34 13.57 1.63
C LYS A 255 1.85 13.51 1.40
N MET A 256 2.40 12.30 1.32
CA MET A 256 3.85 12.07 1.26
C MET A 256 4.44 12.24 -0.14
N LYS A 257 3.64 12.17 -1.23
CA LYS A 257 4.13 12.29 -2.61
C LYS A 257 4.86 13.61 -2.92
N TYR A 258 4.75 14.62 -2.05
CA TYR A 258 5.34 15.95 -2.28
C TYR A 258 6.11 16.50 -1.07
N ASP A 259 6.52 15.66 -0.11
CA ASP A 259 7.37 16.11 0.98
C ASP A 259 8.84 16.05 0.53
N ALA A 260 9.52 17.20 0.55
CA ALA A 260 10.93 17.35 0.23
C ALA A 260 11.59 18.12 1.37
N ARG A 261 12.47 17.46 2.13
CA ARG A 261 13.18 18.10 3.25
C ARG A 261 14.61 17.59 3.35
N GLN A 262 15.52 18.47 3.71
CA GLN A 262 16.86 18.08 4.14
C GLN A 262 16.78 17.47 5.53
N LEU A 263 17.31 16.26 5.70
CA LEU A 263 17.51 15.67 7.01
C LEU A 263 18.90 16.11 7.45
N SER A 264 18.96 17.30 8.06
CA SER A 264 20.21 17.92 8.51
C SER A 264 20.94 17.02 9.50
N ASP A 265 22.24 16.82 9.26
CA ASP A 265 23.18 16.58 10.36
C ASP A 265 23.25 17.84 11.22
N LYS A 266 23.09 17.67 12.52
CA LYS A 266 23.46 18.65 13.54
C LYS A 266 24.63 18.08 14.32
#